data_AF-A0A7S2GW67-F1
#
_entry.id   AF-A0A7S2GW67-F1
#
_cell.length_a   1.000
_cell.length_b   1.000
_cell.length_c   1.000
_cell.angle_alpha   90.00
_cell.angle_beta   90.00
_cell.angle_gamma   90.00
#
_symmetry.space_group_name_H-M   'P 1'
#
loop_
_entity.id
_entity.type
_entity.pdbx_description
1 polymer ?
#
loop_
_entity_poly.entity_id
_entity_poly.type
_entity_poly.pdbx_seq_one_letter_code
_entity_poly.pdbx_strand_id
1 'polypeptide(L)'
;SLDREEVVAALCQTPPFDQLGAETVRETVYVNWLSYDHDMNGVIDKHEFCEPGALGDSLAQANYGYEKPPPLSDLSLWFDYHDRDRSGSLDREEVVAALCQTPPFDQLGAETVRETVYVNWLSYDHD
;
A
#
# COMPACT_ATOMS: atom_id res chain seq x y z
N SER A 1 17.10 -18.60 6.34
CA SER A 1 17.18 -18.04 4.99
C SER A 1 15.91 -18.44 4.28
N LEU A 2 15.29 -17.53 3.55
CA LEU A 2 14.07 -17.75 2.79
C LEU A 2 14.42 -17.79 1.31
N ASP A 3 14.08 -18.88 0.62
CA ASP A 3 14.22 -18.91 -0.84
C ASP A 3 13.04 -18.22 -1.55
N ARG A 4 13.17 -18.06 -2.87
CA ARG A 4 12.17 -17.36 -3.71
C ARG A 4 10.77 -17.94 -3.57
N GLU A 5 10.64 -19.26 -3.58
CA GLU A 5 9.33 -19.91 -3.50
C GLU A 5 8.78 -19.84 -2.07
N GLU A 6 9.63 -19.89 -1.04
CA GLU A 6 9.23 -19.65 0.35
C GLU A 6 8.68 -18.24 0.57
N VAL A 7 9.30 -17.22 -0.02
CA VAL A 7 8.82 -15.83 0.05
C VAL A 7 7.48 -15.67 -0.66
N VAL A 8 7.33 -16.26 -1.85
CA VAL A 8 6.05 -16.25 -2.58
C VAL A 8 4.96 -16.95 -1.78
N ALA A 9 5.25 -18.13 -1.21
CA ALA A 9 4.30 -18.87 -0.39
C ALA A 9 3.91 -18.12 0.88
N ALA A 10 4.84 -17.41 1.52
CA ALA A 10 4.58 -16.59 2.69
C ALA A 10 3.72 -15.36 2.34
N LEU A 11 4.04 -14.66 1.25
CA LEU A 11 3.25 -13.51 0.78
C LEU A 11 1.84 -13.92 0.37
N CYS A 12 1.66 -15.02 -0.36
CA CYS A 12 0.33 -15.54 -0.70
C CYS A 12 -0.54 -15.89 0.52
N GLN A 13 0.03 -15.99 1.73
CA GLN A 13 -0.72 -16.23 2.98
C GLN A 13 -0.80 -14.99 3.86
N THR A 14 -0.15 -13.90 3.46
CA THR A 14 -0.02 -12.66 4.25
C THR A 14 -0.92 -11.58 3.63
N PRO A 15 -1.95 -11.09 4.32
CA PRO A 15 -2.72 -9.94 3.85
C PRO A 15 -1.82 -8.70 3.73
N PRO A 16 -2.01 -7.83 2.72
CA PRO A 16 -3.03 -7.89 1.66
C PRO A 16 -2.67 -8.77 0.45
N PHE A 17 -1.47 -9.36 0.42
CA PHE A 17 -0.96 -10.12 -0.72
C PHE A 17 -1.70 -11.45 -0.95
N ASP A 18 -2.34 -12.02 0.06
CA ASP A 18 -3.27 -13.17 -0.10
C ASP A 18 -4.40 -12.90 -1.11
N GLN A 19 -4.78 -11.63 -1.28
CA GLN A 19 -5.80 -11.22 -2.25
C GLN A 19 -5.22 -10.97 -3.65
N LEU A 20 -3.91 -10.82 -3.77
CA LEU A 20 -3.20 -10.70 -5.03
C LEU A 20 -2.93 -12.12 -5.53
N GLY A 21 -3.43 -12.47 -6.72
CA GLY A 21 -3.25 -13.82 -7.25
C GLY A 21 -1.78 -14.27 -7.20
N ALA A 22 -1.56 -15.57 -6.98
CA ALA A 22 -0.21 -16.11 -6.77
C ALA A 22 0.79 -15.76 -7.89
N GLU A 23 0.31 -15.59 -9.13
CA GLU A 23 1.11 -15.13 -10.27
C GLU A 23 1.60 -13.69 -10.10
N THR A 24 0.75 -12.79 -9.62
CA THR A 24 1.09 -11.38 -9.33
C THR A 24 2.10 -11.27 -8.19
N VAL A 25 1.89 -12.03 -7.11
CA VAL A 25 2.84 -12.10 -5.99
C VAL A 25 4.18 -12.62 -6.48
N ARG A 26 4.17 -13.69 -7.27
CA ARG A 26 5.39 -14.28 -7.85
C ARG A 26 6.12 -13.28 -8.73
N GLU A 27 5.44 -12.62 -9.66
CA GLU A 27 6.06 -11.62 -10.54
C GLU A 27 6.70 -10.49 -9.73
N THR A 28 5.98 -9.97 -8.73
CA THR A 28 6.48 -8.91 -7.85
C THR A 28 7.74 -9.33 -7.10
N VAL A 29 7.73 -10.54 -6.52
CA VAL A 29 8.90 -11.10 -5.81
C VAL A 29 10.07 -11.27 -6.75
N TYR A 30 9.86 -11.78 -7.96
CA TYR A 30 10.93 -12.03 -8.93
C TYR A 30 11.53 -10.73 -9.48
N VAL A 31 10.70 -9.72 -9.77
CA VAL A 31 11.15 -8.41 -10.25
C VAL A 31 11.98 -7.69 -9.17
N ASN A 32 11.54 -7.78 -7.92
CA ASN A 32 12.20 -7.09 -6.81
C ASN A 32 13.24 -7.95 -6.08
N TRP A 33 13.47 -9.19 -6.53
CA TRP A 33 14.35 -10.13 -5.83
C TRP A 33 15.77 -9.58 -5.66
N LEU A 34 16.31 -8.94 -6.69
CA LEU A 34 17.65 -8.35 -6.65
C LEU A 34 17.77 -7.19 -5.65
N SER A 35 16.65 -6.60 -5.26
CA SER A 35 16.58 -5.58 -4.21
C SER A 35 16.47 -6.17 -2.81
N TYR A 36 16.12 -7.46 -2.71
CA TYR A 36 15.95 -8.17 -1.43
C TYR A 36 17.12 -9.09 -1.08
N ASP A 37 17.78 -9.65 -2.09
CA ASP A 37 18.95 -10.56 -2.02
C ASP A 37 20.19 -9.77 -2.45
N HIS A 38 20.76 -9.03 -1.49
CA HIS A 38 21.79 -8.01 -1.74
C HIS A 38 23.15 -8.62 -2.04
N ASP A 39 23.44 -9.78 -1.43
CA ASP A 39 24.67 -10.52 -1.69
C ASP A 39 24.53 -11.49 -2.89
N MET A 40 23.33 -11.57 -3.48
CA MET A 40 22.96 -12.39 -4.63
C MET A 40 23.22 -13.89 -4.39
N ASN A 41 23.16 -14.33 -3.14
CA ASN A 41 23.37 -15.73 -2.76
C ASN A 41 22.15 -16.61 -3.10
N GLY A 42 21.02 -16.01 -3.50
CA GLY A 42 19.79 -16.69 -3.91
C GLY A 42 18.80 -16.92 -2.79
N VAL A 43 19.07 -16.46 -1.56
CA VAL A 43 18.22 -16.61 -0.38
C VAL A 43 18.23 -15.33 0.45
N ILE A 44 17.10 -14.99 1.08
CA ILE A 44 17.01 -13.84 2.00
C ILE A 44 17.32 -14.33 3.41
N ASP A 45 18.41 -13.87 4.00
CA ASP A 45 18.68 -14.13 5.41
C ASP A 45 18.09 -13.06 6.34
N LYS A 46 18.28 -13.24 7.65
CA LYS A 46 17.66 -12.36 8.65
C LYS A 46 18.19 -10.92 8.55
N HIS A 47 19.44 -10.74 8.15
CA HIS A 47 20.02 -9.41 8.03
C HIS A 47 19.36 -8.70 6.86
N GLU A 48 19.36 -9.33 5.69
CA GLU A 48 18.71 -8.81 4.48
C GLU A 48 17.22 -8.57 4.70
N PHE A 49 16.51 -9.45 5.41
CA PHE A 49 15.09 -9.24 5.72
C PHE A 49 14.82 -7.98 6.55
N CYS A 50 15.71 -7.65 7.49
CA CYS A 50 15.55 -6.51 8.41
C CYS A 50 16.22 -5.22 7.92
N GLU A 51 16.84 -5.23 6.73
CA GLU A 51 17.50 -4.04 6.21
C GLU A 51 16.49 -2.98 5.72
N PRO A 52 16.85 -1.68 5.84
CA PRO A 52 15.99 -0.60 5.37
C PRO A 52 15.73 -0.72 3.86
N GLY A 53 14.46 -0.75 3.45
CA GLY A 53 14.05 -0.91 2.05
C GLY A 53 14.04 -2.36 1.55
N ALA A 54 14.28 -3.34 2.43
CA ALA A 54 14.22 -4.75 2.09
C ALA A 54 12.81 -5.34 2.28
N LEU A 55 12.68 -6.67 2.12
CA LEU A 55 11.40 -7.38 2.17
C LEU A 55 10.61 -7.08 3.46
N GLY A 56 11.27 -6.95 4.61
CA GLY A 56 10.60 -6.61 5.87
C GLY A 56 9.99 -5.22 5.88
N ASP A 57 10.62 -4.25 5.23
CA ASP A 57 10.09 -2.88 5.09
C ASP A 57 8.94 -2.84 4.08
N SER A 58 9.05 -3.57 2.96
CA SER A 58 7.97 -3.75 1.99
C SER A 58 6.75 -4.45 2.61
N LEU A 59 6.96 -5.47 3.44
CA LEU A 59 5.92 -6.15 4.20
C LEU A 59 5.30 -5.23 5.23
N ALA A 60 6.11 -4.46 5.96
CA ALA A 60 5.61 -3.48 6.91
C ALA A 60 4.78 -2.42 6.20
N GLN A 61 5.27 -1.81 5.11
CA GLN A 61 4.54 -0.84 4.28
C GLN A 61 3.23 -1.39 3.72
N ALA A 62 3.22 -2.64 3.24
CA ALA A 62 2.00 -3.28 2.76
C ALA A 62 1.01 -3.62 3.88
N ASN A 63 1.53 -3.95 5.08
CA ASN A 63 0.72 -4.22 6.27
C ASN A 63 0.28 -2.92 6.98
N TYR A 64 0.93 -1.78 6.72
CA TYR A 64 0.51 -0.46 7.18
C TYR A 64 -0.82 -0.01 6.55
N GLY A 65 -1.33 -0.70 5.51
CA GLY A 65 -2.69 -0.51 5.00
C GLY A 65 -3.83 -0.91 5.95
N TYR A 66 -3.55 -1.24 7.22
CA TYR A 66 -4.53 -1.79 8.17
C TYR A 66 -4.61 -1.16 9.56
N GLU A 67 -4.01 0.00 9.84
CA GLU A 67 -4.12 0.62 11.17
C GLU A 67 -4.52 2.10 11.13
N LYS A 68 -5.76 2.36 10.70
CA LYS A 68 -6.44 3.69 10.65
C LYS A 68 -5.72 4.72 9.78
N PRO A 69 -6.45 5.53 8.99
CA PRO A 69 -5.81 6.58 8.23
C PRO A 69 -5.13 7.57 9.18
N PRO A 70 -4.00 8.16 8.75
CA PRO A 70 -3.38 9.26 9.45
C PRO A 70 -4.44 10.33 9.78
N PRO A 71 -4.38 10.98 10.96
CA PRO A 71 -5.28 12.08 11.24
C PRO A 71 -5.03 13.22 10.24
N LEU A 72 -6.09 13.95 9.84
CA LEU A 72 -6.01 15.14 8.98
C LEU A 72 -5.13 16.27 9.55
N SER A 73 -4.61 16.11 10.77
CA SER A 73 -3.56 16.98 11.31
C SER A 73 -2.24 16.89 10.54
N ASP A 74 -2.00 15.78 9.85
CA ASP A 74 -0.77 15.52 9.09
C ASP A 74 -1.10 15.20 7.63
N LEU A 75 -1.47 16.23 6.87
CA LEU A 75 -1.98 16.11 5.50
C LEU A 75 -0.97 15.49 4.52
N SER A 76 0.33 15.71 4.71
CA SER A 76 1.36 15.09 3.86
C SER A 76 1.42 13.58 4.04
N LEU A 77 1.34 13.11 5.29
CA LEU A 77 1.31 11.68 5.59
C LEU A 77 -0.03 11.05 5.18
N TRP A 78 -1.13 11.77 5.37
CA TRP A 78 -2.46 11.36 4.89
C TRP A 78 -2.48 11.19 3.37
N PHE A 79 -1.87 12.13 2.64
CA PHE A 79 -1.77 12.07 1.19
C PHE A 79 -0.93 10.87 0.74
N ASP A 80 0.29 10.71 1.28
CA ASP A 80 1.18 9.59 0.95
C ASP A 80 0.55 8.22 1.30
N TYR A 81 -0.25 8.16 2.36
CA TYR A 81 -0.98 6.96 2.75
C TYR A 81 -2.11 6.61 1.79
N HIS A 82 -2.79 7.61 1.23
CA HIS A 82 -3.95 7.41 0.35
C HIS A 82 -3.60 7.41 -1.15
N ASP A 83 -2.41 7.86 -1.52
CA ASP A 83 -1.82 7.80 -2.86
C ASP A 83 -1.29 6.38 -3.09
N ARG A 84 -2.20 5.47 -3.46
CA ARG A 84 -1.94 4.02 -3.51
C ARG A 84 -1.01 3.68 -4.66
N ASP A 85 -1.05 4.47 -5.73
CA ASP A 85 -0.21 4.29 -6.89
C ASP A 85 1.09 5.12 -6.84
N ARG A 86 1.26 5.96 -5.80
CA ARG A 86 2.38 6.90 -5.63
C ARG A 86 2.57 7.78 -6.85
N SER A 87 1.47 8.15 -7.49
CA SER A 87 1.49 9.04 -8.65
C SER A 87 1.90 10.47 -8.26
N GLY A 88 1.85 10.80 -6.96
CA GLY A 88 1.99 12.16 -6.46
C GLY A 88 0.72 12.98 -6.63
N SER A 89 -0.39 12.34 -6.98
CA SER A 89 -1.73 12.89 -7.14
C SER A 89 -2.74 11.94 -6.50
N LEU A 90 -3.86 12.46 -5.98
CA LEU A 90 -4.97 11.60 -5.55
C LEU A 90 -6.05 11.65 -6.60
N ASP A 91 -6.41 10.51 -7.16
CA ASP A 91 -7.54 10.42 -8.06
C ASP A 91 -8.88 10.44 -7.30
N ARG A 92 -9.98 10.56 -8.04
CA ARG A 92 -11.34 10.63 -7.47
C ARG A 92 -11.68 9.43 -6.58
N GLU A 93 -11.31 8.23 -7.01
CA GLU A 93 -11.62 7.03 -6.25
C GLU A 93 -10.73 6.93 -5.00
N GLU A 94 -9.48 7.38 -5.08
CA GLU A 94 -8.58 7.48 -3.94
C GLU A 94 -9.09 8.48 -2.90
N VAL A 95 -9.51 9.68 -3.31
CA VAL A 95 -10.11 10.68 -2.40
C VAL A 95 -11.39 10.17 -1.75
N VAL A 96 -12.26 9.49 -2.51
CA VAL A 96 -13.48 8.89 -1.96
C VAL A 96 -13.14 7.81 -0.94
N ALA A 97 -12.22 6.91 -1.28
CA ALA A 97 -11.80 5.85 -0.36
C ALA A 97 -11.14 6.41 0.90
N ALA A 98 -10.36 7.49 0.76
CA ALA A 98 -9.68 8.17 1.85
C ALA A 98 -10.65 8.84 2.81
N LEU A 99 -11.61 9.61 2.28
CA LEU A 99 -12.65 10.25 3.09
C LEU A 99 -13.55 9.22 3.76
N CYS A 100 -13.90 8.11 3.11
CA CYS A 100 -14.67 7.03 3.74
C CYS A 100 -13.97 6.41 4.95
N GLN A 101 -12.65 6.50 5.05
CA GLN A 101 -11.90 5.96 6.18
C GLN A 101 -11.58 7.02 7.23
N THR A 102 -11.68 8.31 6.88
CA THR A 102 -11.21 9.43 7.69
C THR A 102 -12.35 10.02 8.52
N PRO A 103 -12.28 10.04 9.86
CA PRO A 103 -13.29 10.70 10.69
C PRO A 103 -13.26 12.23 10.49
N PRO A 104 -14.42 12.92 10.48
CA PRO A 104 -15.78 12.41 10.74
C PRO A 104 -16.49 11.85 9.49
N PHE A 105 -15.85 11.86 8.32
CA PHE A 105 -16.45 11.49 7.05
C PHE A 105 -16.78 9.99 6.93
N ASP A 106 -16.07 9.14 7.68
CA ASP A 106 -16.40 7.71 7.86
C ASP A 106 -17.87 7.47 8.26
N GLN A 107 -18.51 8.43 8.95
CA GLN A 107 -19.91 8.33 9.37
C GLN A 107 -20.92 8.72 8.29
N LEU A 108 -20.49 9.36 7.19
CA LEU A 108 -21.39 9.88 6.16
C LEU A 108 -21.86 8.79 5.17
N GLY A 109 -21.19 7.63 5.14
CA GLY A 109 -21.46 6.56 4.19
C GLY A 109 -20.86 6.82 2.82
N ALA A 110 -20.42 5.75 2.15
CA ALA A 110 -19.62 5.84 0.93
C ALA A 110 -20.34 6.54 -0.23
N GLU A 111 -21.66 6.40 -0.35
CA GLU A 111 -22.45 7.05 -1.39
C GLU A 111 -22.48 8.57 -1.22
N THR A 112 -22.66 9.07 0.01
CA THR A 112 -22.67 10.51 0.30
C THR A 112 -21.30 11.13 0.11
N VAL A 113 -20.25 10.45 0.56
CA VAL A 113 -18.86 10.88 0.32
C VAL A 113 -18.59 10.94 -1.18
N ARG A 114 -18.94 9.88 -1.92
CA ARG A 114 -18.75 9.82 -3.37
C ARG A 114 -19.50 10.93 -4.10
N GLU A 115 -20.79 11.12 -3.80
CA GLU A 115 -21.58 12.19 -4.42
C GLU A 115 -20.96 13.57 -4.14
N THR A 116 -20.55 13.82 -2.90
CA THR A 116 -19.93 15.09 -2.51
C THR A 116 -18.61 15.33 -3.26
N VAL A 117 -17.73 14.33 -3.32
CA VAL A 117 -16.45 14.42 -4.03
C VAL A 117 -16.67 14.64 -5.51
N TYR A 118 -17.58 13.90 -6.14
CA TYR A 118 -17.85 14.04 -7.58
C TYR A 118 -18.48 15.38 -7.94
N VAL A 119 -19.45 15.86 -7.15
CA VAL A 119 -20.13 17.14 -7.40
C VAL A 119 -19.18 18.32 -7.20
N ASN A 120 -18.29 18.24 -6.21
CA ASN A 120 -17.36 19.31 -5.87
C ASN A 120 -15.95 19.08 -6.44
N TRP A 121 -15.74 18.04 -7.26
CA TRP A 121 -14.41 17.71 -7.80
C TRP A 121 -13.79 18.91 -8.51
N LEU A 122 -14.57 19.61 -9.34
CA LEU A 122 -14.13 20.79 -10.08
C LEU A 122 -13.73 21.98 -9.20
N SER A 123 -14.07 21.96 -7.90
CA SER A 123 -13.61 22.96 -6.94
C SER A 123 -12.38 22.53 -6.14
N TYR A 124 -12.03 21.25 -6.18
CA TYR A 124 -10.86 20.67 -5.50
C TYR A 124 -9.69 20.47 -6.47
N ASP A 125 -10.01 20.09 -7.69
CA ASP A 125 -9.10 19.87 -8.80
C ASP A 125 -8.86 21.21 -9.50
N HIS A 126 -7.75 21.86 -9.15
CA HIS A 126 -7.31 23.15 -9.71
C HIS A 126 -6.29 22.98 -10.85
N ASP A 127 -6.38 21.88 -11.60
CA ASP A 127 -5.59 21.66 -12.81
C ASP A 127 -6.02 22.58 -13.97
#